data_AF-A0A9N9JTT4-F1
#
_entry.id   AF-A0A9N9JTT4-F1
#
_cell.length_a   1.000
_cell.length_b   1.000
_cell.length_c   1.000
_cell.angle_alpha   90.00
_cell.angle_beta   90.00
_cell.angle_gamma   90.00
#
_symmetry.space_group_name_H-M   'P 1'
#
loop_
_entity.id
_entity.type
_entity.pdbx_description
1 polymer ?
#
loop_
_entity_poly.entity_id
_entity_poly.type
_entity_poly.pdbx_seq_one_letter_code
_entity_poly.pdbx_strand_id
1 'polypeptide(L)'
;TINPTTGQVITSVVEASEKDVDIAVEAATKAFNEEWIHVEGKERGRLLNKLADLMERDTDELAALEALDNGKAFTIAKSIDLPFTIDVIETQQDKFCYTRHEPIGVCGAIIPWNFPLAMQAWKLAPALACGNTVVLKTSEYTPLTALKIAALFKEAGFPKGVVNILSGFGPTA
;
A
#
# COMPACT_ATOMS: atom_id res chain seq x y z
N THR A 1 23.99 21.98 6.02
CA THR A 1 24.85 20.85 6.38
C THR A 1 26.33 21.26 6.40
N ILE A 2 27.17 20.54 7.15
CA ILE A 2 28.58 20.87 7.45
C ILE A 2 29.45 19.67 7.05
N ASN A 3 30.58 19.93 6.40
CA ASN A 3 31.55 18.90 6.05
C ASN A 3 32.27 18.42 7.33
N PRO A 4 32.16 17.13 7.70
CA PRO A 4 32.73 16.62 8.95
C PRO A 4 34.27 16.52 8.93
N THR A 5 34.90 16.53 7.75
CA THR A 5 36.36 16.49 7.60
C THR A 5 36.98 17.87 7.85
N THR A 6 36.32 18.95 7.43
CA THR A 6 36.88 20.32 7.49
C THR A 6 36.18 21.23 8.49
N GLY A 7 34.98 20.86 8.96
CA GLY A 7 34.12 21.72 9.78
C GLY A 7 33.49 22.88 9.03
N GLN A 8 33.67 22.98 7.71
CA GLN A 8 33.14 24.07 6.90
C GLN A 8 31.69 23.80 6.48
N VAL A 9 30.89 24.85 6.35
CA VAL A 9 29.52 24.74 5.82
C VAL A 9 29.58 24.30 4.36
N ILE A 10 28.86 23.23 4.01
CA ILE A 10 28.68 22.80 2.62
C ILE A 10 27.63 23.67 1.94
N THR A 11 26.41 23.68 2.49
CA THR A 11 25.29 24.49 2.00
C THR A 11 24.17 24.60 3.06
N SER A 12 23.23 25.52 2.87
CA SER A 12 21.97 25.58 3.62
C SER A 12 20.90 24.70 2.96
N VAL A 13 20.15 23.97 3.79
CA VAL A 13 19.02 23.12 3.34
C VAL A 13 17.77 23.61 4.06
N VAL A 14 16.62 23.54 3.39
CA VAL A 14 15.33 23.90 3.98
C VAL A 14 14.99 22.91 5.09
N GLU A 15 14.65 23.42 6.26
CA GLU A 15 14.08 22.64 7.35
C GLU A 15 12.56 22.55 7.16
N ALA A 16 12.04 21.33 7.00
CA ALA A 16 10.60 21.12 6.82
C ALA A 16 9.83 21.46 8.10
N SER A 17 8.74 22.20 7.95
CA SER A 17 7.78 22.48 9.01
C SER A 17 6.65 21.44 9.05
N GLU A 18 5.82 21.48 10.09
CA GLU A 18 4.61 20.65 10.19
C GLU A 18 3.71 20.79 8.95
N LYS A 19 3.58 22.00 8.41
CA LYS A 19 2.79 22.25 7.20
C LYS A 19 3.37 21.57 5.97
N ASP A 20 4.69 21.49 5.85
CA ASP A 20 5.34 20.80 4.72
C ASP A 20 5.10 19.29 4.80
N VAL A 21 5.06 18.74 6.02
CA VAL A 21 4.68 17.35 6.26
C VAL A 21 3.22 17.09 5.87
N ASP A 22 2.29 17.96 6.28
CA ASP A 22 0.88 17.84 5.89
C ASP A 22 0.69 17.83 4.37
N ILE A 23 1.38 18.76 3.66
CA ILE A 23 1.37 18.83 2.20
C ILE A 23 1.92 17.54 1.59
N ALA A 24 3.04 17.01 2.11
CA ALA A 24 3.64 15.78 1.61
C ALA A 24 2.73 14.56 1.82
N VAL A 25 2.05 14.46 2.97
CA VAL A 25 1.10 13.39 3.29
C VAL A 25 -0.14 13.46 2.40
N GLU A 26 -0.67 14.65 2.17
CA GLU A 26 -1.81 14.85 1.26
C GLU A 26 -1.43 14.42 -0.16
N ALA A 27 -0.27 14.87 -0.66
CA ALA A 27 0.22 14.50 -1.99
C ALA A 27 0.44 12.98 -2.13
N ALA A 28 1.05 12.34 -1.14
CA ALA A 28 1.29 10.90 -1.14
C ALA A 28 -0.02 10.10 -1.07
N THR A 29 -0.98 10.54 -0.23
CA THR A 29 -2.29 9.91 -0.10
C THR A 29 -3.06 9.99 -1.41
N LYS A 30 -3.04 11.14 -2.07
CA LYS A 30 -3.66 11.34 -3.37
C LYS A 30 -3.03 10.43 -4.43
N ALA A 31 -1.70 10.47 -4.57
CA ALA A 31 -0.99 9.64 -5.55
C ALA A 31 -1.23 8.14 -5.33
N PHE A 32 -1.26 7.69 -4.06
CA PHE A 32 -1.56 6.30 -3.72
C PHE A 32 -2.97 5.90 -4.18
N ASN A 33 -3.99 6.68 -3.80
CA ASN A 33 -5.38 6.32 -4.05
C ASN A 33 -5.80 6.47 -5.52
N GLU A 34 -5.24 7.45 -6.24
CA GLU A 34 -5.68 7.78 -7.60
C GLU A 34 -4.87 7.08 -8.69
N GLU A 35 -3.57 6.85 -8.48
CA GLU A 35 -2.67 6.38 -9.55
C GLU A 35 -1.85 5.15 -9.15
N TRP A 36 -1.05 5.25 -8.08
CA TRP A 36 0.02 4.28 -7.79
C TRP A 36 -0.49 2.88 -7.46
N ILE A 37 -1.63 2.79 -6.76
CA ILE A 37 -2.26 1.49 -6.43
C ILE A 37 -2.72 0.74 -7.69
N HIS A 38 -3.01 1.45 -8.78
CA HIS A 38 -3.48 0.88 -10.04
C HIS A 38 -2.35 0.51 -11.01
N VAL A 39 -1.11 0.92 -10.72
CA VAL A 39 0.06 0.56 -11.52
C VAL A 39 0.32 -0.94 -11.36
N GLU A 40 0.54 -1.66 -12.47
CA GLU A 40 0.89 -3.07 -12.40
C GLU A 40 2.26 -3.27 -11.73
N GLY A 41 2.45 -4.39 -11.02
CA GLY A 41 3.73 -4.70 -10.38
C GLY A 41 4.92 -4.68 -11.35
N LYS A 42 4.70 -5.12 -12.60
CA LYS A 42 5.70 -5.06 -13.67
C LYS A 42 6.15 -3.64 -13.97
N GLU A 43 5.21 -2.70 -14.05
CA GLU A 43 5.50 -1.31 -14.36
C GLU A 43 6.16 -0.59 -13.19
N ARG A 44 5.76 -0.88 -11.95
CA ARG A 44 6.49 -0.42 -10.76
C ARG A 44 7.94 -0.93 -10.75
N GLY A 45 8.13 -2.22 -11.06
CA GLY A 45 9.47 -2.80 -11.22
C GLY A 45 10.29 -2.11 -12.32
N ARG A 46 9.68 -1.80 -13.47
CA ARG A 46 10.33 -1.04 -14.56
C ARG A 46 10.82 0.33 -14.08
N LEU A 47 10.01 1.05 -13.29
CA LEU A 47 10.39 2.36 -12.75
C LEU A 47 11.55 2.24 -11.74
N LEU A 48 11.53 1.23 -10.87
CA LEU A 48 12.61 0.97 -9.91
C LEU A 48 13.92 0.60 -10.60
N ASN A 49 13.91 -0.28 -11.61
CA ASN A 49 15.12 -0.59 -12.38
C ASN A 49 15.63 0.64 -13.14
N LYS A 50 14.74 1.48 -13.68
CA LYS A 50 15.17 2.73 -14.29
C LYS A 50 15.83 3.68 -13.29
N LEU A 51 15.41 3.67 -12.02
CA LEU A 51 16.09 4.42 -10.96
C LEU A 51 17.49 3.85 -10.70
N ALA A 52 17.63 2.52 -10.62
CA ALA A 52 18.92 1.86 -10.50
C ALA A 52 19.86 2.24 -11.66
N ASP A 53 19.40 2.17 -12.92
CA ASP A 53 20.18 2.58 -14.10
C ASP A 53 20.70 4.03 -13.98
N LEU A 54 19.87 4.94 -13.44
CA LEU A 54 20.24 6.34 -13.24
C LEU A 54 21.25 6.51 -12.11
N MET A 55 21.11 5.74 -11.03
CA MET A 55 22.08 5.72 -9.93
C MET A 55 23.42 5.17 -10.37
N GLU A 56 23.43 4.11 -11.20
CA GLU A 56 24.65 3.58 -11.82
C GLU A 56 25.33 4.62 -12.70
N ARG A 57 24.55 5.30 -13.56
CA ARG A 57 25.05 6.40 -14.41
C ARG A 57 25.71 7.50 -13.58
N ASP A 58 25.10 7.89 -12.47
CA ASP A 58 25.52 9.02 -11.63
C ASP A 58 26.38 8.59 -10.42
N THR A 59 26.93 7.37 -10.43
CA THR A 59 27.67 6.76 -9.30
C THR A 59 28.73 7.68 -8.71
N ASP A 60 29.53 8.33 -9.55
CA ASP A 60 30.63 9.20 -9.10
C ASP A 60 30.12 10.45 -8.39
N GLU A 61 29.03 11.04 -8.87
CA GLU A 61 28.42 12.22 -8.25
C GLU A 61 27.76 11.85 -6.91
N LEU A 62 26.99 10.76 -6.89
CA LEU A 62 26.37 10.27 -5.66
C LEU A 62 27.41 9.90 -4.60
N ALA A 63 28.48 9.20 -4.98
CA ALA A 63 29.57 8.86 -4.07
C ALA A 63 30.33 10.09 -3.57
N ALA A 64 30.51 11.12 -4.41
CA ALA A 64 31.15 12.37 -4.01
C ALA A 64 30.28 13.14 -3.00
N LEU A 65 28.96 13.21 -3.22
CA LEU A 65 28.02 13.83 -2.29
C LEU A 65 28.00 13.09 -0.95
N GLU A 66 27.92 11.76 -0.98
CA GLU A 66 27.93 10.92 0.21
C GLU A 66 29.22 11.09 1.02
N ALA A 67 30.38 11.10 0.35
CA ALA A 67 31.67 11.32 1.00
C ALA A 67 31.80 12.75 1.56
N LEU A 68 31.30 13.75 0.83
CA LEU A 68 31.36 15.16 1.22
C LEU A 68 30.54 15.44 2.49
N ASP A 69 29.33 14.90 2.56
CA ASP A 69 28.37 15.19 3.63
C ASP A 69 28.54 14.25 4.83
N ASN A 70 28.77 12.95 4.60
CA ASN A 70 28.95 11.97 5.69
C ASN A 70 30.40 11.86 6.18
N GLY A 71 31.39 12.19 5.35
CA GLY A 71 32.82 12.12 5.68
C GLY A 71 33.49 10.77 5.45
N LYS A 72 32.75 9.78 4.93
CA LYS A 72 33.34 8.49 4.54
C LYS A 72 34.29 8.66 3.36
N ALA A 73 35.26 7.76 3.23
CA ALA A 73 36.14 7.76 2.08
C ALA A 73 35.33 7.57 0.78
N PHE A 74 35.59 8.39 -0.23
CA PHE A 74 34.94 8.29 -1.55
C PHE A 74 34.96 6.87 -2.11
N THR A 75 36.05 6.14 -1.93
CA THR A 75 36.18 4.75 -2.37
C THR A 75 35.23 3.80 -1.64
N ILE A 76 34.92 4.04 -0.36
CA ILE A 76 33.93 3.26 0.39
C ILE A 76 32.52 3.60 -0.09
N ALA A 77 32.19 4.88 -0.24
CA ALA A 77 30.90 5.31 -0.80
C ALA A 77 30.66 4.69 -2.19
N LYS A 78 31.67 4.78 -3.07
CA LYS A 78 31.57 4.30 -4.46
C LYS A 78 31.55 2.77 -4.58
N SER A 79 32.38 2.07 -3.82
CA SER A 79 32.58 0.63 -4.03
C SER A 79 31.78 -0.28 -3.10
N ILE A 80 31.12 0.28 -2.07
CA ILE A 80 30.33 -0.48 -1.10
C ILE A 80 28.91 0.08 -1.06
N ASP A 81 28.75 1.34 -0.66
CA ASP A 81 27.44 1.90 -0.33
C ASP A 81 26.54 2.01 -1.58
N LEU A 82 27.07 2.55 -2.68
CA LEU A 82 26.32 2.69 -3.93
C LEU A 82 25.91 1.32 -4.51
N PRO A 83 26.83 0.35 -4.72
CA PRO A 83 26.49 -0.97 -5.21
C PRO A 83 25.46 -1.68 -4.32
N PHE A 84 25.63 -1.63 -2.99
CA PHE A 84 24.67 -2.22 -2.07
C PHE A 84 23.28 -1.58 -2.17
N THR A 85 23.22 -0.25 -2.33
CA THR A 85 21.96 0.48 -2.47
C THR A 85 21.26 0.14 -3.78
N ILE A 86 22.01 0.09 -4.89
CA ILE A 86 21.49 -0.29 -6.21
C ILE A 86 20.98 -1.74 -6.18
N ASP A 87 21.73 -2.66 -5.57
CA ASP A 87 21.32 -4.05 -5.40
C ASP A 87 20.01 -4.21 -4.60
N VAL A 88 19.68 -3.30 -3.68
CA VAL A 88 18.38 -3.36 -2.97
C VAL A 88 17.22 -2.94 -3.89
N ILE A 89 17.46 -2.05 -4.85
CA ILE A 89 16.44 -1.48 -5.74
C ILE A 89 16.20 -2.39 -6.95
N GLU A 90 17.28 -2.93 -7.53
CA GLU A 90 17.21 -3.73 -8.74
C GLU A 90 16.47 -5.05 -8.55
N THR A 91 15.57 -5.35 -9.49
CA THR A 91 14.94 -6.67 -9.61
C THR A 91 15.62 -7.46 -10.71
N GLN A 92 16.73 -8.12 -10.39
CA GLN A 92 17.47 -8.97 -11.33
C GLN A 92 16.78 -10.33 -11.55
N GLN A 93 17.11 -11.01 -12.65
CA GLN A 93 16.48 -12.28 -13.06
C GLN A 93 16.79 -13.45 -12.10
N ASP A 94 17.84 -13.31 -11.28
CA ASP A 94 18.22 -14.23 -10.21
C ASP A 94 17.51 -13.95 -8.87
N LYS A 95 16.77 -12.83 -8.76
CA LYS A 95 15.96 -12.50 -7.58
C LYS A 95 14.57 -13.09 -7.70
N PHE A 96 14.18 -13.89 -6.71
CA PHE A 96 12.83 -14.44 -6.63
C PHE A 96 11.83 -13.36 -6.19
N CYS A 97 11.07 -12.82 -7.14
CA CYS A 97 9.99 -11.88 -6.88
C CYS A 97 8.63 -12.58 -7.13
N TYR A 98 7.70 -12.46 -6.19
CA TYR A 98 6.36 -13.01 -6.31
C TYR A 98 5.35 -12.07 -5.65
N THR A 99 4.11 -12.12 -6.13
CA THR A 99 2.99 -11.40 -5.52
C THR A 99 2.07 -12.39 -4.83
N ARG A 100 1.44 -11.95 -3.73
CA ARG A 100 0.36 -12.67 -3.07
C ARG A 100 -0.86 -11.77 -3.01
N HIS A 101 -2.01 -12.30 -3.37
CA HIS A 101 -3.28 -11.68 -3.05
C HIS A 101 -3.70 -12.17 -1.67
N GLU A 102 -3.53 -11.32 -0.68
CA GLU A 102 -3.92 -11.58 0.71
C GLU A 102 -5.25 -10.88 1.01
N PRO A 103 -6.06 -11.41 1.94
CA PRO A 103 -7.28 -10.73 2.37
C PRO A 103 -6.96 -9.34 2.91
N ILE A 104 -7.82 -8.38 2.60
CA ILE A 104 -7.76 -7.02 3.15
C ILE A 104 -8.08 -7.04 4.65
N GLY A 105 -8.97 -7.94 5.08
CA GLY A 105 -9.32 -8.14 6.48
C GLY A 105 -10.83 -8.13 6.71
N VAL A 106 -11.32 -7.13 7.44
CA VAL A 106 -12.77 -6.95 7.71
C VAL A 106 -13.36 -6.01 6.67
N CYS A 107 -14.31 -6.50 5.88
CA CYS A 107 -15.00 -5.72 4.86
C CYS A 107 -16.38 -5.26 5.34
N GLY A 108 -16.65 -3.96 5.28
CA GLY A 108 -17.99 -3.40 5.41
C GLY A 108 -18.73 -3.43 4.07
N ALA A 109 -19.98 -3.89 4.05
CA ALA A 109 -20.83 -3.90 2.87
C ALA A 109 -22.21 -3.31 3.19
N ILE A 110 -22.73 -2.47 2.28
CA ILE A 110 -24.07 -1.89 2.38
C ILE A 110 -24.80 -2.18 1.07
N ILE A 111 -26.04 -2.70 1.14
CA ILE A 111 -26.82 -3.08 -0.04
C ILE A 111 -28.20 -2.40 -0.09
N PRO A 112 -28.70 -2.06 -1.31
CA PRO A 112 -30.03 -1.48 -1.51
C PRO A 112 -31.15 -2.55 -1.51
N TRP A 113 -32.39 -2.10 -1.72
CA TRP A 113 -33.62 -2.91 -1.63
C TRP A 113 -34.11 -3.51 -2.95
N ASN A 114 -33.57 -3.13 -4.10
CA ASN A 114 -34.10 -3.53 -5.40
C ASN A 114 -33.85 -5.00 -5.76
N PHE A 115 -32.70 -5.55 -5.37
CA PHE A 115 -32.36 -6.98 -5.58
C PHE A 115 -31.66 -7.57 -4.34
N PRO A 116 -32.33 -7.67 -3.19
CA PRO A 116 -31.69 -7.90 -1.91
C PRO A 116 -30.93 -9.22 -1.85
N LEU A 117 -31.44 -10.28 -2.48
CA LEU A 117 -30.77 -11.59 -2.50
C LEU A 117 -29.52 -11.59 -3.39
N ALA A 118 -29.62 -11.01 -4.59
CA ALA A 118 -28.49 -10.95 -5.53
C ALA A 118 -27.37 -10.04 -5.01
N MET A 119 -27.72 -8.89 -4.42
CA MET A 119 -26.76 -7.95 -3.85
C MET A 119 -25.97 -8.55 -2.67
N GLN A 120 -26.61 -9.41 -1.86
CA GLN A 120 -25.90 -10.19 -0.84
C GLN A 120 -24.83 -11.08 -1.47
N ALA A 121 -25.18 -11.84 -2.51
CA ALA A 121 -24.24 -12.73 -3.19
C ALA A 121 -23.07 -11.94 -3.82
N TRP A 122 -23.35 -10.84 -4.52
CA TRP A 122 -22.32 -10.01 -5.17
C TRP A 122 -21.33 -9.38 -4.19
N LYS A 123 -21.73 -9.16 -2.93
CA LYS A 123 -20.84 -8.63 -1.89
C LYS A 123 -20.14 -9.73 -1.11
N LEU A 124 -20.89 -10.72 -0.63
CA LEU A 124 -20.37 -11.76 0.26
C LEU A 124 -19.48 -12.75 -0.47
N ALA A 125 -19.87 -13.22 -1.67
CA ALA A 125 -19.15 -14.27 -2.37
C ALA A 125 -17.69 -13.89 -2.70
N PRO A 126 -17.41 -12.77 -3.39
CA PRO A 126 -16.02 -12.39 -3.68
C PRO A 126 -15.22 -12.06 -2.43
N ALA A 127 -15.81 -11.38 -1.44
CA ALA A 127 -15.10 -11.03 -0.20
C ALA A 127 -14.66 -12.28 0.57
N LEU A 128 -15.56 -13.24 0.76
CA LEU A 128 -15.28 -14.51 1.44
C LEU A 128 -14.32 -15.39 0.64
N ALA A 129 -14.45 -15.44 -0.70
CA ALA A 129 -13.53 -16.19 -1.56
C ALA A 129 -12.09 -15.66 -1.48
N CYS A 130 -11.92 -14.35 -1.32
CA CYS A 130 -10.62 -13.72 -1.10
C CYS A 130 -10.12 -13.86 0.36
N GLY A 131 -10.84 -14.56 1.23
CA GLY A 131 -10.44 -14.81 2.63
C GLY A 131 -10.79 -13.70 3.62
N ASN A 132 -11.63 -12.73 3.24
CA ASN A 132 -12.06 -11.65 4.14
C ASN A 132 -13.19 -12.11 5.06
N THR A 133 -13.40 -11.37 6.14
CA THR A 133 -14.62 -11.44 6.95
C THR A 133 -15.51 -10.24 6.62
N VAL A 134 -16.83 -10.37 6.79
CA VAL A 134 -17.78 -9.35 6.32
C VAL A 134 -18.76 -8.92 7.40
N VAL A 135 -18.97 -7.60 7.48
CA VAL A 135 -20.11 -6.98 8.15
C VAL A 135 -21.03 -6.39 7.08
N LEU A 136 -22.22 -6.96 6.90
CA LEU A 136 -23.17 -6.58 5.88
C LEU A 136 -24.37 -5.87 6.49
N LYS A 137 -24.59 -4.61 6.12
CA LYS A 137 -25.81 -3.86 6.38
C LYS A 137 -26.78 -3.98 5.22
N THR A 138 -28.00 -4.43 5.52
CA THR A 138 -29.10 -4.55 4.55
C THR A 138 -30.06 -3.38 4.62
N SER A 139 -30.77 -3.11 3.52
CA SER A 139 -31.87 -2.14 3.51
C SER A 139 -32.96 -2.53 4.51
N GLU A 140 -33.41 -1.56 5.30
CA GLU A 140 -34.54 -1.64 6.21
C GLU A 140 -35.84 -2.08 5.52
N TYR A 141 -35.98 -1.82 4.21
CA TYR A 141 -37.16 -2.19 3.44
C TYR A 141 -37.21 -3.67 3.08
N THR A 142 -36.06 -4.35 3.04
CA THR A 142 -35.95 -5.74 2.54
C THR A 142 -34.97 -6.61 3.36
N PRO A 143 -35.13 -6.72 4.70
CA PRO A 143 -34.14 -7.40 5.55
C PRO A 143 -34.29 -8.93 5.58
N LEU A 144 -35.48 -9.46 5.25
CA LEU A 144 -35.87 -10.83 5.59
C LEU A 144 -35.01 -11.91 4.92
N THR A 145 -34.64 -11.74 3.65
CA THR A 145 -33.78 -12.71 2.95
C THR A 145 -32.38 -12.79 3.56
N ALA A 146 -31.90 -11.68 4.12
CA ALA A 146 -30.60 -11.63 4.79
C ALA A 146 -30.60 -12.37 6.13
N LEU A 147 -31.69 -12.27 6.89
CA LEU A 147 -31.87 -13.08 8.10
C LEU A 147 -31.94 -14.58 7.77
N LYS A 148 -32.64 -14.96 6.69
CA LYS A 148 -32.67 -16.36 6.25
C LYS A 148 -31.30 -16.85 5.77
N ILE A 149 -30.56 -16.03 5.04
CA ILE A 149 -29.17 -16.33 4.62
C ILE A 149 -28.25 -16.47 5.83
N ALA A 150 -28.38 -15.63 6.86
CA ALA A 150 -27.60 -15.77 8.09
C ALA A 150 -27.76 -17.14 8.75
N ALA A 151 -28.99 -17.67 8.78
CA ALA A 151 -29.26 -19.02 9.26
C ALA A 151 -28.59 -20.09 8.38
N LEU A 152 -28.58 -19.91 7.05
CA LEU A 152 -27.92 -20.83 6.13
C LEU A 152 -26.39 -20.81 6.27
N PHE A 153 -25.76 -19.65 6.51
CA PHE A 153 -24.33 -19.58 6.82
C PHE A 153 -23.97 -20.39 8.07
N LYS A 154 -24.82 -20.31 9.10
CA LYS A 154 -24.66 -21.11 10.32
C LYS A 154 -24.82 -22.60 10.04
N GLU A 155 -25.82 -22.99 9.27
CA GLU A 155 -26.07 -24.38 8.86
C GLU A 155 -24.93 -24.95 8.02
N ALA A 156 -24.37 -24.14 7.11
CA ALA A 156 -23.23 -24.50 6.26
C ALA A 156 -21.90 -24.62 7.03
N GLY A 157 -21.87 -24.29 8.33
CA GLY A 157 -20.70 -24.45 9.18
C GLY A 157 -19.66 -23.32 9.07
N PHE A 158 -20.06 -22.14 8.60
CA PHE A 158 -19.15 -20.99 8.62
C PHE A 158 -18.73 -20.66 10.06
N PRO A 159 -17.43 -20.37 10.31
CA PRO A 159 -16.97 -19.99 11.64
C PRO A 159 -17.69 -18.74 12.16
N LYS A 160 -17.91 -18.68 13.48
CA LYS A 160 -18.57 -17.54 14.12
C LYS A 160 -17.77 -16.25 13.83
N GLY A 161 -18.48 -15.20 13.43
CA GLY A 161 -17.90 -13.88 13.15
C GLY A 161 -17.37 -13.69 11.72
N VAL A 162 -17.30 -14.74 10.89
CA VAL A 162 -16.87 -14.60 9.48
C VAL A 162 -17.89 -13.79 8.66
N VAL A 163 -19.18 -13.96 8.95
CA VAL A 163 -20.28 -13.20 8.35
C VAL A 163 -21.15 -12.63 9.46
N ASN A 164 -21.33 -11.32 9.46
CA ASN A 164 -22.19 -10.59 10.40
C ASN A 164 -23.21 -9.80 9.59
N ILE A 165 -24.50 -10.06 9.78
CA ILE A 165 -25.57 -9.40 9.02
C ILE A 165 -26.37 -8.52 9.96
N LEU A 166 -26.47 -7.24 9.60
CA LEU A 166 -27.16 -6.20 10.33
C LEU A 166 -28.26 -5.61 9.43
N SER A 167 -29.39 -5.24 10.03
CA SER A 167 -30.46 -4.52 9.34
C SER A 167 -30.80 -3.29 10.16
N GLY A 168 -30.99 -2.15 9.51
CA GLY A 168 -31.29 -0.88 10.17
C GLY A 168 -31.38 0.26 9.18
N PHE A 169 -31.64 1.48 9.64
CA PHE A 169 -31.67 2.67 8.77
C PHE A 169 -30.25 3.15 8.45
N GLY A 170 -30.07 3.78 7.29
CA GLY A 170 -28.76 4.33 6.89
C GLY A 170 -28.10 5.24 7.94
N PRO A 171 -28.80 6.23 8.54
CA PRO A 171 -28.19 7.13 9.52
C PRO A 171 -27.86 6.53 10.89
N THR A 172 -28.37 5.34 11.22
CA THR A 172 -28.35 4.82 12.60
C THR A 172 -27.76 3.42 12.74
N ALA A 173 -27.28 2.81 11.65
CA ALA A 173 -26.82 1.42 11.59
C ALA A 173 -25.41 1.31 11.06
#